data_AF-A0A1I8CDL4-F1
#
_entry.id   AF-A0A1I8CDL4-F1
#
_cell.length_a   1.000
_cell.length_b   1.000
_cell.length_c   1.000
_cell.angle_alpha   90.00
_cell.angle_beta   90.00
_cell.angle_gamma   90.00
#
_symmetry.space_group_name_H-M   'P 1'
#
loop_
_entity.id
_entity.type
_entity.pdbx_description
1 polymer ?
#
loop_
_entity_poly.entity_id
_entity_poly.type
_entity_poly.pdbx_seq_one_letter_code
_entity_poly.pdbx_strand_id
1 'polypeptide(L)' 'MESSKNAATGVARGEPMAYICGDCQTENSLKVKDAIKCRECGHRVLYKKRARKCKFSDIAVHLFWFLLVMIYDAR' A
#
# COMPACT_ATOMS: atom_id res chain seq x y z
N MET A 1 0.36 8.19 37.17
CA MET A 1 1.54 7.68 36.43
C MET A 1 0.96 6.72 35.40
N GLU A 2 0.68 7.11 34.17
CA GLU A 2 1.58 7.54 33.09
C GLU A 2 0.79 8.56 32.23
N SER A 3 1.06 9.86 32.33
CA SER A 3 2.03 10.60 31.50
C SER A 3 1.80 10.45 29.99
N SER A 4 0.90 11.32 29.51
CA SER A 4 0.65 11.71 28.13
C SER A 4 1.92 12.09 27.37
N LYS A 5 2.37 11.27 26.39
CA LYS A 5 3.32 11.65 25.31
C LYS A 5 3.06 10.66 24.14
N ASN A 6 2.62 11.05 22.93
CA ASN A 6 3.40 11.81 21.95
C ASN A 6 2.56 12.23 20.72
N ALA A 7 2.69 13.51 20.39
CA ALA A 7 2.82 14.12 19.06
C ALA A 7 2.22 13.39 17.83
N ALA A 8 1.01 13.79 17.46
CA ALA A 8 0.48 13.63 16.12
C ALA A 8 0.60 14.95 15.32
N THR A 9 1.84 15.37 15.04
CA THR A 9 2.12 16.50 14.14
C THR A 9 2.69 15.96 12.83
N GLY A 10 1.93 16.13 11.75
CA GLY A 10 2.36 15.78 10.40
C GLY A 10 1.19 15.49 9.47
N VAL A 11 0.57 16.54 8.95
CA VAL A 11 -0.42 16.47 7.86
C VAL A 11 0.28 15.91 6.61
N ALA A 12 0.07 14.63 6.32
CA ALA A 12 0.40 14.05 5.03
C ALA A 12 -0.87 14.04 4.18
N ARG A 13 -0.91 14.87 3.14
CA ARG A 13 -1.94 14.90 2.09
C ARG A 13 -1.83 13.66 1.19
N GLY A 14 -1.97 12.48 1.77
CA GLY A 14 -2.02 11.21 1.08
C GLY A 14 -2.85 10.26 1.92
N GLU A 15 -3.92 9.72 1.33
CA GLU A 15 -4.74 8.69 1.97
C GLU A 15 -3.81 7.58 2.49
N PRO A 16 -3.90 7.18 3.78
CA PRO A 16 -3.00 6.19 4.35
C PRO A 16 -3.11 4.88 3.56
N MET A 17 -2.05 4.52 2.83
CA MET A 17 -2.02 3.26 2.09
C MET A 17 -1.84 2.11 3.08
N ALA A 18 -2.77 1.16 3.05
CA ALA A 18 -2.67 -0.07 3.82
C ALA A 18 -1.72 -1.04 3.12
N TYR A 19 -0.79 -1.60 3.89
CA TYR A 19 0.11 -2.67 3.47
C TYR A 19 -0.28 -3.98 4.17
N ILE A 20 -0.09 -5.11 3.51
CA ILE A 20 -0.39 -6.46 4.03
C ILE A 20 0.94 -7.17 4.29
N CYS A 21 1.09 -7.70 5.49
CA CYS A 21 2.21 -8.52 5.91
C CYS A 21 2.22 -9.90 5.23
N GLY A 22 3.38 -10.40 4.80
CA GLY A 22 3.47 -11.70 4.11
C GLY A 22 3.13 -12.92 4.98
N ASP A 23 3.48 -12.89 6.26
CA ASP A 23 3.31 -14.04 7.16
C ASP A 23 2.03 -13.95 8.01
N CYS A 24 1.73 -12.75 8.49
CA CYS A 24 0.61 -12.50 9.39
C CYS A 24 -0.67 -12.06 8.65
N GLN A 25 -0.58 -11.70 7.37
CA GLN A 25 -1.68 -11.18 6.56
C GLN A 25 -2.40 -9.94 7.16
N THR A 26 -1.86 -9.37 8.24
CA THR A 26 -2.47 -8.21 8.91
C THR A 26 -2.23 -6.92 8.12
N GLU A 27 -3.22 -6.04 8.18
CA GLU A 27 -3.15 -4.71 7.59
C GLU A 27 -2.35 -3.74 8.47
N ASN A 28 -1.30 -3.16 7.91
CA ASN A 28 -0.44 -2.19 8.55
C ASN A 28 -0.52 -0.84 7.82
N SER A 29 -0.85 0.23 8.55
CA SER A 29 -0.86 1.61 8.05
C SER A 29 0.49 2.27 8.35
N LEU A 30 1.43 2.16 7.41
CA LEU A 30 2.76 2.78 7.51
C LEU A 30 2.73 4.23 6.99
N LYS A 31 3.42 5.12 7.69
CA LYS A 31 3.74 6.46 7.17
C LYS A 31 5.04 6.40 6.39
N VAL A 32 5.21 7.31 5.42
CA VAL A 32 6.37 7.38 4.50
C VAL A 32 7.73 7.48 5.21
N LYS A 33 7.76 7.94 6.46
CA LYS A 33 8.98 8.13 7.25
C LYS A 33 9.25 7.03 8.27
N ASP A 34 8.33 6.07 8.45
CA ASP A 34 8.50 4.99 9.42
C ASP A 34 9.28 3.83 8.81
N ALA A 35 10.06 3.12 9.64
CA ALA A 35 10.75 1.91 9.20
C ALA A 35 9.75 0.83 8.79
N ILE A 36 9.97 0.19 7.63
CA ILE A 36 9.15 -0.92 7.15
C ILE A 36 9.34 -2.13 8.07
N LYS A 37 8.42 -2.27 9.02
CA LYS A 37 8.31 -3.40 9.95
C LYS A 37 6.84 -3.66 10.22
N CYS A 38 6.49 -4.94 10.22
CA CYS A 38 5.23 -5.44 10.74
C CYS A 38 5.14 -5.20 12.25
N ARG A 39 4.03 -4.62 12.75
CA ARG A 39 3.84 -4.32 14.18
C ARG A 39 3.63 -5.57 15.05
N GLU A 40 3.11 -6.64 14.46
CA GLU A 40 2.75 -7.87 15.19
C GLU A 40 3.85 -8.94 15.13
N CYS A 41 4.60 -8.96 14.02
CA CYS A 41 5.48 -10.07 13.66
C CYS A 41 6.94 -9.65 13.43
N GLY A 42 7.25 -8.36 13.36
CA GLY A 42 8.62 -7.85 13.20
C GLY A 42 9.27 -8.11 11.82
N HIS A 43 8.61 -8.86 10.94
CA HIS A 43 9.07 -9.12 9.57
C HIS A 43 9.03 -7.83 8.73
N ARG A 44 9.95 -7.75 7.75
CA ARG A 44 10.19 -6.56 6.93
C ARG A 44 9.58 -6.64 5.54
N VAL A 45 8.92 -7.74 5.22
CA VAL A 45 8.30 -7.98 3.92
C VAL A 45 6.81 -7.65 4.02
N LEU A 46 6.40 -6.55 3.38
CA LEU A 46 5.01 -6.13 3.29
C LEU A 46 4.63 -5.91 1.82
N TYR A 47 3.47 -6.41 1.45
CA TYR A 47 2.85 -6.24 0.15
C TYR A 47 1.91 -5.02 0.16
N LYS A 48 1.79 -4.33 -0.97
CA LYS A 48 0.81 -3.23 -1.12
C LYS A 48 -0.59 -3.82 -1.27
N LYS A 49 -1.57 -3.34 -0.50
CA LYS A 49 -2.96 -3.80 -0.65
C LYS A 49 -3.50 -3.42 -2.03
N ARG A 50 -4.19 -4.36 -2.69
CA ARG A 50 -4.86 -4.11 -3.97
C ARG A 50 -5.94 -3.05 -3.78
N ALA A 51 -5.91 -1.97 -4.57
CA ALA A 51 -6.98 -0.98 -4.56
C ALA A 51 -8.24 -1.57 -5.21
N ARG A 52 -9.38 -1.53 -4.50
CA ARG A 52 -10.69 -1.93 -5.03
C ARG A 52 -11.29 -0.90 -6.00
N LYS A 53 -10.74 0.31 -5.99
CA LYS A 53 -11.16 1.41 -6.87
C LYS A 53 -10.46 1.23 -8.21
N CYS A 54 -11.11 0.57 -9.17
CA CYS A 54 -10.82 0.79 -10.59
C CYS A 54 -11.08 2.28 -10.83
N LYS A 55 -10.02 3.09 -10.89
CA LYS A 55 -10.18 4.50 -11.22
C LYS A 55 -10.70 4.53 -12.65
N PHE A 56 -11.95 4.95 -12.81
CA PHE A 56 -12.62 5.02 -14.10
C PHE A 56 -11.83 5.88 -15.11
N SER A 57 -11.03 6.83 -14.62
CA SER A 57 -10.10 7.66 -15.39
C SER A 57 -8.95 6.90 -16.06
N ASP A 58 -8.60 5.70 -15.58
CA ASP A 58 -7.44 4.93 -16.07
C ASP A 58 -7.85 3.74 -16.96
N ILE A 59 -9.14 3.53 -17.22
CA ILE A 59 -9.64 2.39 -18.02
C ILE A 59 -9.05 2.40 -19.44
N ALA A 60 -8.96 3.56 -20.08
CA ALA A 60 -8.41 3.67 -21.43
C ALA A 60 -6.91 3.29 -21.49
N VAL A 61 -6.13 3.72 -20.50
CA VAL A 61 -4.68 3.46 -20.43
C VAL A 61 -4.42 2.00 -20.04
N HIS A 62 -5.20 1.46 -19.08
CA HIS A 62 -5.08 0.07 -18.68
C HIS A 62 -5.55 -0.91 -19.76
N LEU A 63 -6.61 -0.62 -20.53
CA LEU A 63 -7.02 -1.49 -21.64
C LEU A 63 -6.00 -1.46 -22.78
N PHE A 64 -5.47 -0.29 -23.11
CA PHE A 64 -4.42 -0.19 -24.13
C PHE A 64 -3.14 -0.91 -23.71
N TRP A 65 -2.73 -0.75 -22.44
CA TRP A 65 -1.57 -1.44 -21.89
C TRP A 65 -1.82 -2.94 -21.71
N PHE A 66 -2.98 -3.37 -21.22
CA PHE A 66 -3.33 -4.79 -21.13
C PHE A 66 -3.44 -5.44 -22.51
N LEU A 67 -4.02 -4.78 -23.52
CA LEU A 67 -4.04 -5.30 -24.88
C LEU A 67 -2.65 -5.35 -25.49
N LEU A 68 -1.82 -4.33 -25.30
CA LEU A 68 -0.42 -4.38 -25.75
C LEU A 68 0.36 -5.48 -25.05
N VAL A 69 0.23 -5.66 -23.73
CA VAL A 69 0.89 -6.76 -23.00
C VAL A 69 0.35 -8.11 -23.45
N MET A 70 -0.97 -8.29 -23.59
CA MET A 70 -1.58 -9.54 -24.07
C MET A 70 -1.25 -9.86 -25.54
N ILE A 71 -1.03 -8.85 -26.40
CA ILE A 71 -0.62 -9.04 -27.79
C ILE A 71 0.91 -9.22 -27.92
N TYR A 72 1.71 -8.56 -27.07
CA TYR A 72 3.18 -8.61 -27.09
C TYR A 72 3.75 -9.84 -26.37
N ASP A 73 3.05 -10.39 -25.38
CA ASP A 73 3.37 -11.65 -24.68
C ASP A 73 2.76 -12.88 -25.41
N ALA A 74 1.92 -12.66 -26.43
CA ALA A 74 1.39 -13.72 -27.30
C ALA A 74 2.26 -13.98 -28.55
N ARG A 75 3.54 -13.58 -28.54
CA ARG A 75 4.49 -13.81 -29.64
C ARG A 75 5.79 -14.45 -29.16
#